data_AF-A0A6M5YPI5-F1
#
_entry.id   AF-A0A6M5YPI5-F1
#
_cell.length_a   1.000
_cell.length_b   1.000
_cell.length_c   1.000
_cell.angle_alpha   90.00
_cell.angle_beta   90.00
_cell.angle_gamma   90.00
#
_symmetry.space_group_name_H-M   'P 1'
#
loop_
_entity.id
_entity.type
_entity.pdbx_description
1 polymer ?
#
loop_
_entity_poly.entity_id
_entity_poly.type
_entity_poly.pdbx_seq_one_letter_code
_entity_poly.pdbx_strand_id
1 'polypeptide(L)'
;MPAVAASVVVRTILTDDINLAADEVIKRARAKGATGTDKSLRDTIYNVKSGLKKKGVKPAAVPAAAREIKAPTAPMVAATTPSSPSPDLTTMLANVALVNSVVGACGGAESTRKVAEAVRACGGVEAFLQHVDLVAGIRGPSA
;
A
#
# COMPACT_ATOMS: atom_id res chain seq x y z
N MET A 1 18.11 5.01 -22.96
CA MET A 1 18.31 5.58 -21.61
C MET A 1 17.35 4.88 -20.66
N PRO A 2 17.81 4.29 -19.54
CA PRO A 2 16.92 3.57 -18.63
C PRO A 2 15.94 4.56 -18.00
N ALA A 3 14.64 4.30 -18.14
CA ALA A 3 13.60 5.08 -17.49
C ALA A 3 13.80 5.00 -15.98
N VAL A 4 14.33 6.08 -15.39
CA VAL A 4 14.51 6.16 -13.95
C VAL A 4 13.12 6.08 -13.34
N ALA A 5 12.85 4.99 -12.61
CA ALA A 5 11.53 4.74 -12.06
C ALA A 5 11.08 5.96 -11.26
N ALA A 6 9.94 6.54 -11.65
CA ALA A 6 9.42 7.78 -11.07
C ALA A 6 9.36 7.74 -9.53
N SER A 7 9.10 6.57 -8.96
CA SER A 7 9.08 6.31 -7.52
C SER A 7 10.42 6.57 -6.83
N VAL A 8 11.55 6.27 -7.47
CA VAL A 8 12.89 6.52 -6.90
C VAL A 8 13.16 8.02 -6.85
N VAL A 9 12.90 8.72 -7.96
CA VAL A 9 13.09 10.18 -8.07
C VAL A 9 12.20 10.93 -7.07
N VAL A 10 10.92 10.56 -7.00
CA VAL A 10 9.94 11.15 -6.08
C VAL A 10 10.33 10.92 -4.63
N ARG A 11 10.82 9.72 -4.29
CA ARG A 11 11.29 9.41 -2.94
C ARG A 11 12.52 10.23 -2.55
N THR A 12 13.48 10.41 -3.45
CA THR A 12 14.65 11.26 -3.19
C THR A 12 14.23 12.71 -2.93
N ILE A 13 13.31 13.27 -3.74
CA ILE A 13 12.81 14.65 -3.57
C ILE A 13 12.05 14.81 -2.24
N LEU A 14 11.17 13.87 -1.90
CA LEU A 14 10.37 13.93 -0.68
C LEU A 14 11.16 13.59 0.59
N THR A 15 12.32 12.92 0.46
CA THR A 15 13.24 12.68 1.58
C THR A 15 14.04 13.94 1.89
N ASP A 16 14.40 14.72 0.87
CA ASP A 16 15.07 16.02 1.00
C ASP A 16 14.12 17.06 1.62
N ASP A 17 12.87 17.13 1.14
CA ASP A 17 11.86 18.05 1.65
C ASP A 17 10.45 17.43 1.62
N ILE A 18 10.00 16.93 2.77
CA ILE A 18 8.71 16.24 2.90
C ILE A 18 7.48 17.16 2.76
N ASN A 19 7.66 18.47 2.93
CA ASN A 19 6.57 19.44 2.93
C ASN A 19 6.26 20.04 1.55
N LEU A 20 6.99 19.69 0.48
CA LEU A 20 6.68 20.20 -0.86
C LEU A 20 5.25 19.86 -1.31
N ALA A 21 4.67 20.79 -2.06
CA ALA A 21 3.43 20.61 -2.79
C ALA A 21 3.62 19.58 -3.92
N ALA A 22 2.59 18.79 -4.22
CA ALA A 22 2.67 17.73 -5.21
C ALA A 22 3.08 18.25 -6.60
N ASP A 23 2.59 19.42 -7.00
CA ASP A 23 2.91 20.04 -8.30
C ASP A 23 4.39 20.43 -8.43
N GLU A 24 5.04 20.84 -7.34
CA GLU A 24 6.47 21.13 -7.32
C GLU A 24 7.32 19.86 -7.35
N VAL A 25 6.86 18.78 -6.70
CA VAL A 25 7.51 17.46 -6.80
C VAL A 25 7.40 16.92 -8.23
N ILE A 26 6.27 17.12 -8.92
CA ILE A 26 6.09 16.71 -10.32
C ILE A 26 7.04 17.45 -11.26
N LYS A 27 7.17 18.78 -11.12
CA LYS A 27 8.13 19.56 -11.91
C LYS A 27 9.57 19.06 -11.72
N ARG A 28 10.00 18.86 -10.46
CA ARG A 28 11.34 18.35 -10.14
C ARG A 28 11.54 16.91 -10.61
N ALA A 29 10.52 16.07 -10.50
CA ALA A 29 10.56 14.69 -10.96
C ALA A 29 10.71 14.62 -12.49
N ARG A 30 9.94 15.43 -13.24
CA ARG A 30 10.06 15.52 -14.70
C ARG A 30 11.41 16.09 -15.15
N ALA A 31 11.93 17.10 -14.45
CA ALA A 31 13.28 17.63 -14.71
C ALA A 31 14.37 16.56 -14.51
N LYS A 32 14.13 15.55 -13.66
CA LYS A 32 15.01 14.39 -13.45
C LYS A 32 14.65 13.15 -14.29
N GLY A 33 13.78 13.31 -15.29
CA GLY A 33 13.45 12.24 -16.23
C GLY A 33 12.36 11.27 -15.77
N ALA A 34 11.55 11.63 -14.76
CA ALA A 34 10.40 10.83 -14.38
C ALA A 34 9.34 10.85 -15.50
N THR A 35 9.08 9.68 -16.07
CA THR A 35 8.06 9.47 -17.11
C THR A 35 6.79 8.91 -16.49
N GLY A 36 5.67 9.61 -16.63
CA GLY A 36 4.37 9.18 -16.13
C GLY A 36 3.28 10.24 -16.28
N THR A 37 2.02 9.81 -16.24
CA THR A 37 0.86 10.72 -16.21
C THR A 37 0.84 11.47 -14.88
N ASP A 38 0.43 12.74 -14.90
CA ASP A 38 0.33 13.59 -13.70
C ASP A 38 -0.48 12.92 -12.57
N LYS A 39 -1.55 12.20 -12.94
CA LYS A 39 -2.37 11.44 -12.00
C LYS A 39 -1.57 10.34 -11.29
N SER A 40 -0.76 9.57 -12.04
CA SER A 40 0.08 8.51 -11.48
C SER A 40 1.23 9.06 -10.63
N LEU A 41 1.81 10.20 -11.02
CA LEU A 41 2.83 10.88 -10.23
C LEU A 41 2.25 11.42 -8.91
N ARG A 42 1.07 12.05 -8.93
CA ARG A 42 0.40 12.51 -7.71
C ARG A 42 0.11 11.35 -6.77
N ASP A 43 -0.42 10.24 -7.27
CA ASP A 43 -0.68 9.04 -6.46
C ASP A 43 0.60 8.49 -5.81
N THR A 44 1.68 8.39 -6.60
CA THR A 44 3.00 7.97 -6.11
C THR A 44 3.54 8.93 -5.05
N ILE A 45 3.38 10.24 -5.25
CA ILE A 45 3.79 11.28 -4.28
C ILE A 45 3.01 11.12 -2.98
N TYR A 46 1.68 10.95 -3.04
CA TYR A 46 0.87 10.75 -1.84
C TYR A 46 1.25 9.48 -1.09
N ASN A 47 1.44 8.36 -1.79
CA ASN A 47 1.86 7.10 -1.19
C ASN A 47 3.25 7.20 -0.54
N VAL A 48 4.22 7.81 -1.22
CA VAL A 48 5.58 8.01 -0.69
C VAL A 48 5.60 9.00 0.47
N LYS A 49 4.88 10.13 0.37
CA LYS A 49 4.79 11.14 1.43
C LYS A 49 4.06 10.61 2.67
N SER A 50 3.00 9.84 2.48
CA SER A 50 2.29 9.14 3.56
C SER A 50 3.21 8.10 4.22
N GLY A 51 3.97 7.34 3.42
CA GLY A 51 4.97 6.40 3.92
C GLY A 51 6.09 7.08 4.72
N LEU A 52 6.61 8.23 4.28
CA LEU A 52 7.65 8.99 4.97
C LEU A 52 7.15 9.63 6.27
N LYS A 53 5.93 10.19 6.27
CA LYS A 53 5.29 10.70 7.48
C LYS A 53 5.03 9.59 8.51
N LYS A 54 4.56 8.42 8.07
CA LYS A 54 4.33 7.25 8.94
C LYS A 54 5.62 6.65 9.50
N LYS A 55 6.73 6.72 8.75
CA LYS A 55 8.06 6.28 9.20
C LYS A 55 8.76 7.25 10.14
N GLY A 56 8.10 8.33 10.56
CA GLY A 56 8.67 9.24 11.55
C GLY A 56 9.86 10.04 11.05
N VAL A 57 9.98 10.28 9.74
CA VAL A 57 10.81 11.39 9.23
C VAL A 57 10.11 12.66 9.67
N LYS A 58 10.40 13.08 10.91
CA LYS A 58 9.95 14.34 11.47
C LYS A 58 10.33 15.42 10.46
N PRO A 59 9.36 16.20 9.95
CA PRO A 59 9.71 17.45 9.34
C PRO A 59 10.55 18.21 10.37
N ALA A 60 11.71 18.71 9.94
CA ALA A 60 12.48 19.66 10.75
C ALA A 60 11.49 20.69 11.31
N ALA A 61 11.46 20.79 12.64
CA ALA A 61 10.51 21.58 13.37
C ALA A 61 10.57 23.02 12.86
N VAL A 62 9.55 23.46 12.15
CA VAL A 62 9.31 24.87 11.94
C VAL A 62 8.65 25.36 13.23
N PRO A 63 9.24 26.32 13.95
CA PRO A 63 8.79 26.70 15.28
C PRO A 63 7.34 27.20 15.24
N ALA A 64 6.51 26.58 16.07
CA ALA A 64 5.10 26.91 16.23
C ALA A 64 4.95 28.30 16.87
N ALA A 65 4.87 29.33 16.04
CA ALA A 65 4.36 30.62 16.45
C ALA A 65 2.82 30.61 16.33
N ALA A 66 2.18 30.65 17.51
CA ALA A 66 0.87 31.24 17.79
C ALA A 66 -0.32 30.80 16.93
N ARG A 67 -1.14 29.87 17.46
CA ARG A 67 -2.60 29.95 17.34
C ARG A 67 -3.27 29.60 18.66
N GLU A 68 -3.51 30.66 19.42
CA GLU A 68 -4.51 30.76 20.47
C GLU A 68 -5.89 30.41 19.88
N ILE A 69 -6.61 29.45 20.48
CA ILE A 69 -8.03 29.24 20.18
C ILE A 69 -8.80 29.08 21.49
N LYS A 70 -9.66 30.07 21.71
CA LYS A 70 -10.59 30.28 22.82
C LYS A 70 -11.55 29.10 22.97
N ALA A 71 -11.75 28.61 24.19
CA ALA A 71 -12.82 27.68 24.56
C ALA A 71 -14.20 28.36 24.48
N PRO A 72 -15.24 27.63 24.07
CA PRO A 72 -16.44 27.61 24.90
C PRO A 72 -17.12 26.22 25.01
N THR A 73 -17.45 25.89 26.26
CA THR A 73 -18.74 25.36 26.79
C THR A 73 -19.41 24.16 26.10
N ALA A 74 -19.45 23.04 26.83
CA ALA A 74 -20.30 21.85 26.61
C ALA A 74 -21.79 22.14 26.93
N PRO A 75 -22.75 21.19 26.94
CA PRO A 75 -22.79 19.79 26.45
C PRO A 75 -24.09 19.44 25.69
N MET A 76 -24.11 18.45 24.77
CA MET A 76 -25.32 17.61 24.58
C MET A 76 -25.05 16.34 23.76
N VAL A 77 -25.28 15.20 24.40
CA VAL A 77 -25.86 13.94 23.89
C VAL A 77 -25.38 13.52 22.49
N ALA A 78 -24.29 12.76 22.44
CA ALA A 78 -23.90 12.03 21.23
C ALA A 78 -24.55 10.65 21.23
N ALA A 79 -25.46 10.46 20.27
CA ALA A 79 -26.02 9.18 19.88
C ALA A 79 -24.90 8.17 19.58
N THR A 80 -25.11 6.92 19.99
CA THR A 80 -24.31 5.76 19.57
C THR A 80 -24.47 5.55 18.07
N THR A 81 -23.54 6.10 17.29
CA THR A 81 -23.34 5.67 15.91
C THR A 81 -22.55 4.35 15.93
N PRO A 82 -22.94 3.34 15.13
CA PRO A 82 -22.10 2.17 14.93
C PRO A 82 -20.80 2.63 14.29
N SER A 83 -19.71 2.56 15.04
CA SER A 83 -18.37 2.69 14.47
C SER A 83 -18.19 1.58 13.45
N SER A 84 -18.22 1.94 12.16
CA SER A 84 -17.65 1.09 11.12
C SER A 84 -16.25 0.67 11.58
N PRO A 85 -15.92 -0.63 11.60
CA PRO A 85 -14.56 -1.06 11.90
C PRO A 85 -13.69 -0.50 10.79
N SER A 86 -12.95 0.57 11.08
CA SER A 86 -11.82 0.95 10.24
C SER A 86 -10.92 -0.27 10.20
N PRO A 87 -10.61 -0.84 9.02
CA PRO A 87 -9.77 -2.02 8.96
C PRO A 87 -8.45 -1.68 9.66
N ASP A 88 -8.22 -2.37 10.77
CA ASP A 88 -7.06 -2.14 11.62
C ASP A 88 -5.80 -2.25 10.77
N LEU A 89 -4.95 -1.22 10.79
CA LEU A 89 -3.73 -1.19 9.97
C LEU A 89 -2.84 -2.40 10.26
N THR A 90 -2.89 -2.92 11.48
CA THR A 90 -2.20 -4.14 11.90
C THR A 90 -2.67 -5.35 11.07
N THR A 91 -3.99 -5.48 10.86
CA THR A 91 -4.59 -6.53 10.05
C THR A 91 -4.17 -6.41 8.58
N MET A 92 -4.15 -5.19 8.03
CA MET A 92 -3.68 -4.98 6.65
C MET A 92 -2.19 -5.34 6.49
N LEU A 93 -1.34 -4.97 7.45
CA LEU A 93 0.08 -5.33 7.43
C LEU A 93 0.29 -6.85 7.51
N ALA A 94 -0.46 -7.53 8.38
CA ALA A 94 -0.42 -8.98 8.50
C ALA A 94 -0.82 -9.67 7.17
N ASN A 95 -1.89 -9.17 6.52
CA ASN A 95 -2.35 -9.69 5.24
C ASN A 95 -1.30 -9.49 4.12
N VAL A 96 -0.62 -8.34 4.08
CA VAL A 96 0.44 -8.08 3.09
C VAL A 96 1.65 -8.98 3.30
N ALA A 97 2.05 -9.24 4.56
CA ALA A 97 3.11 -10.18 4.87
C ALA A 97 2.77 -11.60 4.41
N LEU A 98 1.52 -12.03 4.62
CA LEU A 98 1.02 -13.34 4.21
C LEU A 98 1.02 -13.48 2.68
N VAL A 99 0.51 -12.48 1.96
CA VAL A 99 0.54 -12.47 0.49
C VAL A 99 1.97 -12.50 -0.05
N ASN A 100 2.90 -11.72 0.52
CA ASN A 100 4.31 -11.76 0.12
C ASN A 100 4.95 -13.14 0.35
N SER A 101 4.61 -13.81 1.46
CA SER A 101 5.07 -15.17 1.72
C SER A 101 4.54 -16.16 0.67
N VAL A 102 3.25 -16.07 0.32
CA VAL A 102 2.64 -16.92 -0.71
C VAL A 102 3.25 -16.64 -2.09
N VAL A 103 3.50 -15.37 -2.40
CA VAL A 103 4.17 -14.95 -3.64
C VAL A 103 5.58 -15.53 -3.73
N GLY A 104 6.34 -15.52 -2.62
CA GLY A 104 7.65 -16.17 -2.55
C GLY A 104 7.56 -17.68 -2.76
N ALA A 105 6.61 -18.35 -2.08
CA ALA A 105 6.42 -19.79 -2.19
C ALA A 105 5.98 -20.25 -3.59
N CYS A 106 5.19 -19.44 -4.30
CA CYS A 106 4.75 -19.71 -5.67
C CYS A 106 5.80 -19.34 -6.75
N GLY A 107 6.97 -18.82 -6.36
CA GLY A 107 8.00 -18.39 -7.30
C GLY A 107 7.68 -17.07 -8.03
N GLY A 108 6.78 -16.25 -7.49
CA GLY A 108 6.45 -14.92 -8.00
C GLY A 108 4.96 -14.61 -8.05
N ALA A 109 4.66 -13.32 -8.33
CA ALA A 109 3.30 -12.81 -8.34
C ALA A 109 2.47 -13.37 -9.51
N GLU A 110 3.11 -13.67 -10.64
CA GLU A 110 2.42 -14.24 -11.81
C GLU A 110 1.91 -15.67 -11.54
N SER A 111 2.74 -16.51 -10.92
CA SER A 111 2.35 -17.86 -10.50
C SER A 111 1.23 -17.84 -9.47
N THR A 112 1.31 -16.93 -8.50
CA THR A 112 0.26 -16.73 -7.49
C THR A 112 -1.07 -16.32 -8.13
N ARG A 113 -1.01 -15.47 -9.17
CA ARG A 113 -2.20 -15.06 -9.93
C ARG A 113 -2.83 -16.22 -10.67
N LYS A 114 -2.03 -17.07 -11.33
CA LYS A 114 -2.52 -18.30 -11.98
C LYS A 114 -3.20 -19.24 -10.99
N VAL A 115 -2.65 -19.41 -9.78
CA VAL A 115 -3.28 -20.19 -8.71
C VAL A 115 -4.61 -19.58 -8.28
N ALA A 116 -4.67 -18.26 -8.08
CA ALA A 116 -5.92 -17.58 -7.73
C ALA A 116 -6.98 -17.71 -8.83
N GLU A 117 -6.60 -17.64 -10.11
CA GLU A 117 -7.51 -17.89 -11.23
C GLU A 117 -7.99 -19.35 -11.28
N ALA A 118 -7.11 -20.31 -11.00
CA ALA A 118 -7.49 -21.72 -10.89
C ALA A 118 -8.49 -21.97 -9.74
N VAL A 119 -8.24 -21.38 -8.57
CA VAL A 119 -9.17 -21.44 -7.42
C VAL A 119 -10.53 -20.84 -7.80
N ARG A 120 -10.53 -19.72 -8.52
CA ARG A 120 -11.76 -19.09 -9.00
C ARG A 120 -12.49 -19.96 -10.03
N ALA A 121 -11.77 -20.57 -10.96
CA ALA A 121 -12.32 -21.47 -11.97
C ALA A 121 -12.91 -22.76 -11.36
N CYS A 122 -12.30 -23.26 -10.28
CA CYS A 122 -12.82 -24.38 -9.49
C CYS A 122 -14.07 -24.03 -8.65
N GLY A 123 -14.48 -22.76 -8.59
CA GLY A 123 -15.63 -22.33 -7.79
C GLY A 123 -15.33 -22.10 -6.30
N GLY A 124 -14.05 -22.10 -5.91
CA GLY A 124 -13.64 -21.83 -4.53
C GLY A 124 -12.43 -22.64 -4.09
N VAL A 125 -11.93 -22.31 -2.90
CA VAL A 125 -10.72 -22.93 -2.31
C VAL A 125 -10.97 -24.41 -1.99
N GLU A 126 -12.14 -24.77 -1.46
CA GLU A 126 -12.44 -26.17 -1.10
C GLU A 126 -12.46 -27.09 -2.32
N ALA A 127 -13.12 -26.67 -3.39
CA ALA A 127 -13.18 -27.44 -4.64
C ALA A 127 -11.79 -27.57 -5.30
N PHE A 128 -10.97 -26.53 -5.20
CA PHE A 128 -9.58 -26.58 -5.66
C PHE A 128 -8.73 -27.55 -4.84
N LEU A 129 -8.86 -27.56 -3.51
CA LEU A 129 -8.12 -28.49 -2.64
C LEU A 129 -8.53 -29.95 -2.89
N GLN A 130 -9.82 -30.23 -3.12
CA GLN A 130 -10.27 -31.56 -3.54
C GLN A 130 -9.61 -32.00 -4.86
N HIS A 131 -9.47 -31.09 -5.84
CA HIS A 131 -8.77 -31.39 -7.09
C HIS A 131 -7.27 -31.62 -6.88
N VAL A 132 -6.62 -30.83 -6.01
CA VAL A 132 -5.20 -31.00 -5.70
C VAL A 132 -4.96 -32.34 -5.01
N ASP A 133 -5.80 -32.73 -4.06
CA ASP A 133 -5.73 -34.02 -3.37
C ASP A 133 -5.94 -35.19 -4.33
N LEU A 134 -6.92 -35.09 -5.22
CA LEU A 134 -7.17 -36.09 -6.26
C LEU A 134 -5.97 -36.22 -7.22
N VAL A 135 -5.39 -35.11 -7.67
CA VAL A 135 -4.17 -35.12 -8.50
C VAL A 135 -2.97 -35.67 -7.74
N ALA A 136 -2.84 -35.34 -6.45
CA ALA A 136 -1.79 -35.87 -5.59
C ALA A 136 -1.96 -37.38 -5.36
N GLY A 137 -3.18 -37.90 -5.30
CA GLY A 137 -3.46 -39.34 -5.24
C GLY A 137 -3.12 -40.08 -6.54
N ILE A 138 -3.32 -39.44 -7.70
CA ILE A 138 -2.97 -40.02 -9.02
C ILE A 138 -1.46 -39.95 -9.29
N ARG A 139 -0.79 -38.91 -8.78
CA ARG A 139 0.66 -38.68 -9.00
C ARG A 139 1.54 -39.16 -7.85
N GLY A 140 0.97 -39.43 -6.68
CA GLY A 140 1.65 -40.07 -5.57
C GLY A 140 2.03 -41.49 -5.96
N PRO A 141 3.18 -42.00 -5.50
CA PRO A 141 3.57 -43.36 -5.81
C PRO A 141 2.50 -44.32 -5.26
N SER A 142 1.89 -45.09 -6.15
CA SER A 142 1.29 -46.37 -5.76
C SER A 142 2.35 -47.13 -4.98
N ALA A 143 2.08 -47.40 -3.71
CA ALA A 143 2.80 -48.44 -2.97
C ALA A 143 2.64 -49.79 -3.70
#